data_AF-A0AAW7DRW4-F1
#
_entry.id   AF-A0AAW7DRW4-F1
#
_cell.length_a   1.000
_cell.length_b   1.000
_cell.length_c   1.000
_cell.angle_alpha   90.00
_cell.angle_beta   90.00
_cell.angle_gamma   90.00
#
_symmetry.space_group_name_H-M   'P 1'
#
loop_
_entity.id
_entity.type
_entity.pdbx_description
1 polymer ?
#
loop_
_entity_poly.entity_id
_entity_poly.type
_entity_poly.pdbx_seq_one_letter_code
_entity_poly.pdbx_strand_id
1 'polypeptide(L)'
;MSELLALLAQAAQQKRTLTYRQLITELALPVPAMQRLTYLLEQLTQRDWLQQQPLRSALVVSQRPPYLPKQGWFSFLQQLDAELTFVDSVEQAAWHQTQLQQVYAAFSKA
;
A
#
# COMPACT_ATOMS: atom_id res chain seq x y z
N MET A 1 -0.53 -12.31 8.03
CA MET A 1 -1.27 -11.79 6.86
C MET A 1 -2.69 -11.38 7.22
N SER A 2 -3.49 -12.23 7.89
CA SER A 2 -4.87 -11.89 8.33
C SER A 2 -4.98 -10.58 9.10
N GLU A 3 -4.09 -10.34 10.07
CA GLU A 3 -4.09 -9.12 10.89
C GLU A 3 -3.80 -7.85 10.07
N LEU A 4 -2.81 -7.90 9.16
CA LEU A 4 -2.53 -6.81 8.22
C LEU A 4 -3.78 -6.47 7.39
N LEU A 5 -4.48 -7.49 6.89
CA LEU A 5 -5.70 -7.28 6.10
C LEU A 5 -6.82 -6.63 6.93
N ALA A 6 -6.97 -7.00 8.21
CA ALA A 6 -7.95 -6.39 9.09
C ALA A 6 -7.65 -4.91 9.35
N LEU A 7 -6.38 -4.57 9.64
CA LEU A 7 -5.93 -3.18 9.83
C LEU A 7 -6.17 -2.34 8.57
N LEU A 8 -5.84 -2.88 7.39
CA LEU A 8 -6.04 -2.19 6.12
C LEU A 8 -7.52 -2.02 5.78
N ALA A 9 -8.36 -3.04 6.04
CA ALA A 9 -9.80 -2.94 5.84
C ALA A 9 -10.42 -1.85 6.71
N GLN A 10 -10.06 -1.79 7.99
CA GLN A 10 -10.52 -0.75 8.90
C GLN A 10 -10.08 0.65 8.43
N ALA A 11 -8.82 0.80 8.00
CA ALA A 11 -8.32 2.06 7.45
C ALA A 11 -9.05 2.47 6.17
N ALA A 12 -9.33 1.52 5.28
CA ALA A 12 -10.07 1.76 4.04
C ALA A 12 -11.50 2.24 4.30
N GLN A 13 -12.23 1.58 5.21
CA GLN A 13 -13.59 1.97 5.61
C GLN A 13 -13.64 3.39 6.19
N GLN A 14 -12.60 3.77 6.95
CA GLN A 14 -12.46 5.11 7.52
C GLN A 14 -11.86 6.13 6.54
N LYS A 15 -11.60 5.74 5.28
CA LYS A 15 -10.96 6.55 4.24
C LYS A 15 -9.65 7.21 4.70
N ARG A 16 -8.84 6.48 5.47
CA ARG A 16 -7.54 6.93 5.98
C ARG A 16 -6.40 6.05 5.50
N THR A 17 -5.21 6.62 5.48
CA THR A 17 -3.95 5.89 5.27
C THR A 17 -3.34 5.45 6.61
N LEU A 18 -2.40 4.51 6.54
CA LEU A 18 -1.58 4.05 7.65
C LEU A 18 -0.11 4.34 7.35
N THR A 19 0.65 4.75 8.35
CA THR A 19 2.09 4.87 8.21
C THR A 19 2.78 3.51 8.39
N TYR A 20 3.94 3.32 7.76
CA TYR A 20 4.77 2.14 8.01
C TYR A 20 5.06 1.93 9.51
N ARG A 21 5.27 3.01 10.27
CA ARG A 21 5.51 2.95 11.71
C ARG A 21 4.29 2.42 12.46
N GLN A 22 3.08 2.91 12.14
CA GLN A 22 1.85 2.41 12.74
C GLN A 22 1.71 0.91 12.49
N LEU A 23 1.88 0.44 11.25
CA LEU A 23 1.77 -0.98 10.95
C LEU A 23 2.83 -1.83 11.68
N ILE A 24 4.08 -1.37 11.78
CA ILE A 24 5.11 -2.09 12.56
C ILE A 24 4.70 -2.22 14.03
N THR A 25 4.16 -1.15 14.63
CA THR A 25 3.70 -1.14 16.01
C THR A 25 2.50 -2.05 16.21
N GLU A 26 1.44 -1.89 15.42
CA GLU A 26 0.18 -2.64 15.56
C GLU A 26 0.37 -4.14 15.31
N LEU A 27 1.20 -4.51 14.33
CA LEU A 27 1.52 -5.91 14.03
C LEU A 27 2.60 -6.51 14.94
N ALA A 28 3.12 -5.73 15.90
CA ALA A 28 4.22 -6.11 16.78
C ALA A 28 5.39 -6.79 16.04
N LEU A 29 5.79 -6.26 14.87
CA LEU A 29 6.74 -6.94 14.01
C LEU A 29 8.13 -7.00 14.67
N PRO A 30 8.75 -8.20 14.77
CA PRO A 30 10.10 -8.33 15.29
C PRO A 30 11.14 -7.77 14.31
N VAL A 31 12.32 -7.44 14.83
CA VAL A 31 13.46 -6.98 14.02
C VAL A 31 13.93 -8.10 13.06
N PRO A 32 14.24 -7.81 11.79
CA PRO A 32 14.18 -6.50 11.11
C PRO A 32 12.75 -6.13 10.64
N ALA A 33 12.08 -5.24 11.38
CA ALA A 33 10.64 -5.01 11.25
C ALA A 33 10.25 -4.38 9.90
N MET A 34 11.03 -3.41 9.42
CA MET A 34 10.76 -2.76 8.13
C MET A 34 10.86 -3.75 6.96
N GLN A 35 11.87 -4.63 6.95
CA GLN A 35 12.03 -5.63 5.89
C GLN A 35 10.88 -6.65 5.91
N ARG A 36 10.48 -7.10 7.10
CA ARG A 36 9.32 -8.00 7.26
C ARG A 36 8.02 -7.34 6.79
N LEU A 37 7.81 -6.06 7.14
CA LEU A 37 6.65 -5.31 6.65
C LEU A 37 6.69 -5.16 5.12
N THR A 38 7.83 -4.78 4.54
CA THR A 38 8.00 -4.67 3.09
C THR A 38 7.62 -5.99 2.39
N TYR A 39 8.16 -7.12 2.85
CA TYR A 39 7.82 -8.43 2.29
C TYR A 39 6.31 -8.71 2.35
N LEU A 40 5.66 -8.47 3.49
CA LEU A 40 4.21 -8.65 3.62
C LEU A 40 3.42 -7.75 2.66
N LEU A 41 3.86 -6.51 2.46
CA LEU A 41 3.22 -5.58 1.55
C LEU A 41 3.41 -5.97 0.09
N GLU A 42 4.60 -6.41 -0.31
CA GLU A 42 4.87 -6.92 -1.67
C GLU A 42 4.03 -8.16 -1.99
N GLN A 43 3.95 -9.12 -1.05
CA GLN A 43 3.08 -10.29 -1.20
C GLN A 43 1.60 -9.90 -1.34
N LEU A 44 1.15 -8.88 -0.59
CA LEU A 44 -0.20 -8.34 -0.71
C LEU A 44 -0.42 -7.65 -2.06
N THR A 45 0.52 -6.80 -2.50
CA THR A 45 0.46 -6.10 -3.78
C THR A 45 0.38 -7.10 -4.93
N GLN A 46 1.25 -8.12 -4.94
CA GLN A 46 1.24 -9.15 -5.97
C GLN A 46 -0.09 -9.92 -5.98
N ARG A 47 -0.63 -10.25 -4.80
CA ARG A 47 -1.94 -10.91 -4.70
C ARG A 47 -3.06 -10.03 -5.26
N ASP A 48 -3.13 -8.76 -4.85
CA ASP A 48 -4.17 -7.84 -5.31
C ASP A 48 -4.07 -7.62 -6.82
N TRP A 49 -2.85 -7.48 -7.34
CA TRP A 49 -2.57 -7.35 -8.78
C TRP A 49 -3.07 -8.55 -9.58
N LEU A 50 -2.67 -9.78 -9.20
CA LEU A 50 -3.08 -11.00 -9.89
C LEU A 50 -4.59 -11.24 -9.84
N GLN A 51 -5.25 -10.79 -8.77
CA GLN A 51 -6.69 -10.92 -8.57
C GLN A 51 -7.49 -9.75 -9.18
N GLN A 52 -6.82 -8.79 -9.82
CA GLN A 52 -7.41 -7.55 -10.33
C GLN A 52 -8.25 -6.82 -9.26
N GLN A 53 -7.79 -6.87 -8.01
CA GLN A 53 -8.38 -6.19 -6.87
C GLN A 53 -7.68 -4.84 -6.64
N PRO A 54 -8.37 -3.86 -6.02
CA PRO A 54 -7.72 -2.64 -5.60
C PRO A 54 -6.49 -2.92 -4.73
N LEU A 55 -5.38 -2.24 -5.02
CA LEU A 55 -4.10 -2.46 -4.35
C LEU A 55 -4.15 -1.96 -2.90
N ARG A 56 -4.50 -2.82 -1.95
CA ARG A 56 -4.69 -2.44 -0.53
C ARG A 56 -3.40 -1.90 0.08
N SER A 57 -2.25 -2.35 -0.41
CA SER A 57 -0.93 -1.82 -0.08
C SER A 57 -0.78 -0.30 -0.31
N ALA A 58 -1.58 0.31 -1.20
CA ALA A 58 -1.56 1.75 -1.45
C ALA A 58 -1.97 2.60 -0.23
N LEU A 59 -2.69 2.01 0.73
CA LEU A 59 -3.03 2.67 2.01
C LEU A 59 -1.80 2.94 2.88
N VAL A 60 -0.65 2.32 2.59
CA VAL A 60 0.53 2.40 3.44
C VAL A 60 1.49 3.47 2.92
N VAL A 61 1.70 4.50 3.73
CA VAL A 61 2.42 5.71 3.32
C VAL A 61 3.55 6.07 4.29
N SER A 62 4.44 6.95 3.83
CA SER A 62 5.47 7.57 4.67
C SER A 62 4.85 8.54 5.67
N GLN A 63 5.47 8.69 6.85
CA GLN A 63 4.96 9.57 7.92
C GLN A 63 5.05 11.07 7.57
N ARG A 64 5.93 11.45 6.64
CA ARG A 64 6.18 12.85 6.27
C ARG A 64 5.60 13.14 4.89
N PRO A 65 5.21 14.40 4.61
CA PRO A 65 4.87 14.85 3.27
C PRO A 65 5.91 14.39 2.24
N PRO A 66 5.48 13.95 1.05
CA PRO A 66 4.13 14.06 0.49
C PRO A 66 3.13 12.96 0.92
N TYR A 67 3.43 12.14 1.93
CA TYR A 67 2.57 11.02 2.37
C TYR A 67 2.35 9.97 1.28
N LEU A 68 3.42 9.64 0.56
CA LEU A 68 3.43 8.58 -0.46
C LEU A 68 4.00 7.26 0.10
N PRO A 69 3.65 6.11 -0.51
CA PRO A 69 4.41 4.89 -0.37
C PRO A 69 5.91 5.15 -0.64
N LYS A 70 6.78 4.35 -0.02
CA LYS A 70 8.22 4.43 -0.29
C LYS A 70 8.50 4.05 -1.73
N GLN A 71 9.59 4.60 -2.30
CA GLN A 71 10.02 4.36 -3.68
C GLN A 71 10.04 2.88 -4.07
N GLY A 72 10.47 1.99 -3.15
CA GLY A 72 10.50 0.54 -3.40
C GLY A 72 9.14 -0.06 -3.77
N TRP A 73 8.02 0.51 -3.32
CA TRP A 73 6.68 0.06 -3.71
C TRP A 73 6.38 0.38 -5.18
N PHE A 74 6.73 1.58 -5.65
CA PHE A 74 6.60 1.93 -7.06
C PHE A 74 7.51 1.04 -7.91
N SER A 75 8.77 0.86 -7.51
CA SER A 75 9.69 -0.04 -8.22
C SER A 75 9.19 -1.48 -8.28
N PHE A 76 8.54 -1.99 -7.22
CA PHE A 76 7.94 -3.32 -7.21
C PHE A 76 6.76 -3.42 -8.19
N LEU A 77 5.92 -2.39 -8.30
CA LEU A 77 4.83 -2.38 -9.27
C LEU A 77 5.35 -2.40 -10.72
N GLN A 78 6.42 -1.67 -11.03
CA GLN A 78 7.06 -1.70 -12.35
C GLN A 78 7.69 -3.08 -12.68
N GLN A 79 8.01 -3.88 -11.66
CA GLN A 79 8.45 -5.27 -11.84
C GLN A 79 7.28 -6.23 -12.10
N LEU A 80 6.09 -5.93 -11.56
CA LEU A 80 4.88 -6.70 -11.80
C LEU A 80 4.27 -6.41 -13.17
N ASP A 81 4.49 -5.21 -13.70
CA ASP A 81 4.02 -4.77 -15.00
C ASP A 81 5.01 -3.81 -15.66
N ALA A 82 5.59 -4.25 -16.77
CA ALA A 82 6.59 -3.50 -17.52
C ALA A 82 6.00 -2.28 -18.25
N GLU A 83 4.68 -2.23 -18.47
CA GLU A 83 4.01 -1.07 -19.07
C GLU A 83 3.83 0.06 -18.05
N LEU A 84 3.81 -0.27 -16.76
CA LEU A 84 3.69 0.69 -15.68
C LEU A 84 5.02 1.42 -15.50
N THR A 85 5.04 2.70 -15.85
CA THR A 85 6.22 3.56 -15.72
C THR A 85 5.85 4.86 -15.01
N PHE A 86 6.78 5.37 -14.19
CA PHE A 86 6.64 6.65 -13.50
C PHE A 86 7.84 7.52 -13.82
N VAL A 87 7.62 8.64 -14.49
CA VAL A 87 8.64 9.58 -14.96
C VAL A 87 9.14 10.46 -13.82
N ASP A 88 8.24 10.86 -12.91
CA ASP A 88 8.58 11.73 -11.78
C ASP A 88 7.69 11.50 -10.54
N SER A 89 7.95 12.28 -9.48
CA SER A 89 7.19 12.19 -8.23
C SER A 89 5.76 12.73 -8.33
N VAL A 90 5.45 13.58 -9.32
CA VAL A 90 4.10 14.12 -9.54
C VAL A 90 3.22 13.02 -10.13
N GLU A 91 3.73 12.29 -11.10
CA GLU A 91 3.06 11.13 -11.68
C GLU A 91 2.84 10.03 -10.65
N GLN A 92 3.85 9.72 -9.83
CA GLN A 92 3.71 8.79 -8.71
C GLN A 92 2.59 9.20 -7.76
N ALA A 93 2.50 10.49 -7.42
CA ALA A 93 1.46 11.00 -6.52
C ALA A 93 0.07 10.91 -7.15
N ALA A 94 -0.08 11.29 -8.41
CA ALA A 94 -1.35 11.24 -9.14
C ALA A 94 -1.84 9.78 -9.29
N TRP A 95 -0.93 8.88 -9.64
CA TRP A 95 -1.24 7.47 -9.78
C TRP A 95 -1.60 6.83 -8.43
N HIS A 96 -0.80 7.10 -7.38
CA HIS A 96 -1.08 6.64 -6.02
C HIS A 96 -2.45 7.13 -5.52
N GLN A 97 -2.79 8.40 -5.79
CA GLN A 97 -4.08 8.95 -5.43
C GLN A 97 -5.23 8.18 -6.10
N THR A 98 -5.06 7.79 -7.37
CA THR A 98 -6.04 6.96 -8.10
C THR A 98 -6.21 5.59 -7.43
N GLN A 99 -5.11 4.93 -7.05
CA GLN A 99 -5.16 3.65 -6.34
C GLN A 99 -5.85 3.77 -4.98
N LEU A 100 -5.57 4.83 -4.22
CA LEU A 100 -6.25 5.10 -2.95
C LEU A 100 -7.76 5.23 -3.13
N GLN A 101 -8.21 5.97 -4.15
CA GLN A 101 -9.64 6.12 -4.42
C GLN A 101 -10.30 4.78 -4.79
N GLN A 102 -9.62 3.93 -5.57
CA GLN A 102 -10.12 2.59 -5.89
C GLN A 102 -10.28 1.72 -4.64
N VAL A 103 -9.32 1.75 -3.72
CA VAL A 103 -9.39 1.02 -2.44
C VAL A 103 -10.55 1.55 -1.60
N TYR A 104 -10.67 2.86 -1.41
CA TYR A 104 -11.78 3.44 -0.64
C TYR A 104 -13.14 3.11 -1.26
N ALA A 105 -13.26 3.18 -2.59
CA ALA A 105 -14.50 2.85 -3.27
C ALA A 105 -14.91 1.38 -3.04
N ALA A 106 -13.97 0.44 -3.11
CA ALA A 106 -14.27 -0.98 -2.89
C ALA A 106 -14.72 -1.30 -1.46
N PHE A 107 -14.14 -0.65 -0.44
CA PHE A 107 -14.52 -0.85 0.96
C PHE A 107 -15.74 -0.02 1.41
N SER A 108 -16.22 0.91 0.57
CA SER A 108 -17.45 1.67 0.84
C SER A 108 -18.73 0.96 0.37
N LYS A 109 -18.57 -0.07 -0.49
CA LYS A 109 -19.67 -0.88 -1.05
C LYS A 109 -19.86 -2.22 -0.32
N ALA A 110 -19.10 -2.46 0.75
CA ALA A 110 -19.07 -3.70 1.51
C ALA A 110 -19.88 -3.60 2.81
#